data_AF-A0A7K2BYS1-F1
#
_entry.id   AF-A0A7K2BYS1-F1
#
_cell.length_a   1.000
_cell.length_b   1.000
_cell.length_c   1.000
_cell.angle_alpha   90.00
_cell.angle_beta   90.00
_cell.angle_gamma   90.00
#
_symmetry.space_group_name_H-M   'P 1'
#
loop_
_entity.id
_entity.type
_entity.pdbx_description
1 polymer ?
#
loop_
_entity_poly.entity_id
_entity_poly.type
_entity_poly.pdbx_seq_one_letter_code
_entity_poly.pdbx_strand_id
1 'polypeptide(L)'
;MILADCVRSNSNRARAWKYFQQKILCDPHQLRVTGVHCPSVSSNGIPIEHCLFSPISCNWSGRPLNSWETIINYICTTTNKSGLAVKAVRVTKQYRTGVKIN
;
A
#
# COMPACT_ATOMS: atom_id res chain seq x y z
N MET A 1 12.56 8.62 -3.05
CA MET A 1 12.74 7.21 -2.62
C MET A 1 11.36 6.62 -2.35
N ILE A 2 11.09 5.39 -2.78
CA ILE A 2 9.87 4.63 -2.45
C ILE A 2 10.29 3.41 -1.63
N LEU A 3 9.78 3.29 -0.41
CA LEU A 3 9.92 2.10 0.42
C LEU A 3 8.74 1.17 0.14
N ALA A 4 9.03 -0.05 -0.32
CA ALA A 4 8.02 -1.06 -0.61
C ALA A 4 8.21 -2.28 0.30
N ASP A 5 7.10 -2.79 0.83
CA ASP A 5 7.05 -4.01 1.65
C ASP A 5 7.42 -5.29 0.88
N CYS A 6 7.52 -5.21 -0.45
CA CYS A 6 7.87 -6.29 -1.36
C CYS A 6 6.82 -7.42 -1.44
N VAL A 7 5.58 -7.14 -1.03
CA VAL A 7 4.51 -8.13 -0.96
C VAL A 7 3.56 -8.00 -2.16
N ARG A 8 3.21 -9.16 -2.77
CA ARG A 8 2.28 -9.26 -3.91
C ARG A 8 2.66 -8.35 -5.08
N SER A 9 1.85 -7.34 -5.38
CA SER A 9 1.93 -6.55 -6.61
C SER A 9 3.10 -5.56 -6.67
N ASN A 10 3.70 -5.21 -5.52
CA ASN A 10 4.86 -4.31 -5.47
C ASN A 10 6.19 -5.06 -5.26
N SER A 11 6.18 -6.40 -5.37
CA SER A 11 7.35 -7.24 -5.17
C SER A 11 8.53 -6.84 -6.06
N ASN A 12 9.76 -7.04 -5.59
CA ASN A 12 10.98 -6.81 -6.37
C ASN A 12 11.05 -7.65 -7.66
N ARG A 13 10.32 -8.78 -7.71
CA ARG A 13 10.22 -9.68 -8.87
C ARG A 13 9.10 -9.27 -9.83
N ALA A 14 8.16 -8.44 -9.40
CA ALA A 14 7.04 -7.99 -10.23
C ALA A 14 7.54 -6.97 -11.27
N ARG A 15 7.79 -7.41 -12.51
CA ARG A 15 8.22 -6.52 -13.60
C ARG A 15 7.18 -5.43 -13.89
N ALA A 16 5.89 -5.78 -13.81
CA ALA A 16 4.78 -4.84 -13.98
C ALA A 16 4.87 -3.65 -13.02
N TRP A 17 5.27 -3.86 -11.76
CA TRP A 17 5.46 -2.78 -10.80
C TRP A 17 6.46 -1.75 -11.31
N LYS A 18 7.67 -2.20 -11.67
CA LYS A 18 8.75 -1.30 -12.17
C LYS A 18 8.34 -0.61 -13.47
N TYR A 19 7.71 -1.36 -14.38
CA TYR A 19 7.25 -0.83 -15.66
C TYR A 19 6.21 0.28 -15.50
N PHE A 20 5.16 0.05 -14.70
CA PHE A 20 4.11 1.05 -14.51
C PHE A 20 4.59 2.25 -13.70
N GLN A 21 5.49 2.06 -12.72
CA GLN A 21 6.13 3.19 -12.04
C GLN A 21 6.92 4.05 -13.04
N GLN A 22 7.71 3.43 -13.92
CA GLN A 22 8.42 4.19 -14.95
C GLN A 22 7.46 4.94 -15.88
N LYS A 23 6.45 4.25 -16.43
CA LYS A 23 5.58 4.80 -17.49
C LYS A 23 4.55 5.80 -17.01
N ILE A 24 4.01 5.61 -15.80
CA ILE A 24 2.90 6.43 -15.28
C ILE A 24 3.43 7.55 -14.38
N LEU A 25 4.48 7.30 -13.61
CA LEU A 25 5.01 8.26 -12.64
C LEU A 25 6.29 8.92 -13.13
N CYS A 26 7.31 8.16 -13.51
CA CYS A 26 8.64 8.72 -13.78
C CYS A 26 8.70 9.46 -15.13
N ASP A 27 8.25 8.84 -16.23
CA ASP A 27 8.34 9.40 -17.59
C ASP A 27 7.55 10.71 -17.72
N PRO A 28 6.27 10.80 -17.29
CA PRO A 28 5.47 12.02 -17.50
C PRO A 28 5.92 13.18 -16.61
N HIS A 29 6.46 12.87 -15.43
CA HIS A 29 6.85 13.89 -14.45
C HIS A 29 8.37 14.12 -14.38
N GLN A 30 9.14 13.46 -15.26
CA GLN A 30 10.61 13.51 -15.31
C GLN A 30 11.28 13.22 -13.95
N LEU A 31 10.70 12.31 -13.17
CA LEU A 31 11.17 11.97 -11.83
C LEU A 31 12.18 10.83 -11.86
N ARG A 32 13.27 10.97 -11.08
CA ARG A 32 14.16 9.86 -10.74
C ARG A 32 13.74 9.26 -9.42
N VAL A 33 13.23 8.04 -9.45
CA VAL A 33 12.72 7.34 -8.27
C VAL A 33 13.58 6.11 -7.95
N THR A 34 14.14 6.09 -6.74
CA THR A 34 14.78 4.89 -6.18
C THR A 34 13.75 4.07 -5.41
N GLY A 35 13.50 2.84 -5.83
CA GLY A 35 12.71 1.86 -5.08
C GLY A 35 13.60 1.02 -4.17
N VAL A 36 13.26 0.93 -2.89
CA VAL A 36 13.96 0.11 -1.89
C VAL A 36 12.96 -0.91 -1.34
N HIS A 37 13.32 -2.19 -1.47
CA HIS A 37 12.55 -3.30 -0.93
C HIS A 37 13.21 -3.78 0.37
N CYS A 38 12.43 -3.91 1.43
CA CYS A 38 12.93 -4.54 2.65
C CYS A 38 13.19 -6.04 2.41
N PRO A 39 14.28 -6.61 2.98
CA PRO A 39 14.58 -8.03 2.83
C PRO A 39 13.43 -8.88 3.36
N SER A 40 13.11 -9.95 2.63
CA SER A 40 11.95 -10.82 2.84
C SER A 40 12.11 -11.72 4.06
N VAL A 41 12.15 -11.14 5.26
CA VAL A 41 12.02 -11.80 6.57
C VAL A 41 11.83 -10.71 7.64
N SER A 42 10.73 -9.95 7.56
CA SER A 42 10.07 -9.31 8.72
C SER A 42 9.01 -8.33 8.23
N SER A 43 7.75 -8.78 8.21
CA SER A 43 6.61 -7.88 8.46
C SER A 43 6.81 -7.05 9.74
N ASN A 44 7.72 -7.50 10.61
CA ASN A 44 8.11 -6.85 11.85
C ASN A 44 9.10 -5.69 11.68
N GLY A 45 9.54 -5.31 10.48
CA GLY A 45 10.56 -4.26 10.30
C GLY A 45 10.17 -3.07 9.42
N ILE A 46 9.02 -3.12 8.73
CA ILE A 46 8.68 -2.09 7.74
C ILE A 46 7.82 -1.01 8.40
N PRO A 47 8.17 0.28 8.29
CA PRO A 47 7.42 1.35 8.93
C PRO A 47 5.93 1.39 8.58
N ILE A 48 5.54 1.03 7.35
CA ILE A 48 4.13 1.05 6.96
C ILE A 48 3.29 0.02 7.73
N GLU A 49 3.85 -1.15 8.00
CA GLU A 49 3.18 -2.22 8.75
C GLU A 49 2.93 -1.78 10.19
N HIS A 50 3.95 -1.21 10.83
CA HIS A 50 3.85 -0.77 12.23
C HIS A 50 3.11 0.54 12.43
N CYS A 51 3.35 1.53 11.57
CA CYS A 51 2.82 2.88 11.76
C CYS A 51 1.41 3.05 11.18
N LEU A 52 1.01 2.23 10.19
CA LEU A 52 -0.30 2.34 9.54
C LEU A 52 -1.15 1.08 9.73
N PHE A 53 -0.70 -0.08 9.25
CA PHE A 53 -1.56 -1.27 9.18
C PHE A 53 -1.86 -1.90 10.54
N SER A 54 -0.91 -1.90 11.48
CA SER A 54 -1.11 -2.38 12.85
C SER A 54 -2.18 -1.55 13.60
N PRO A 55 -2.10 -0.20 13.66
CA PRO A 55 -3.17 0.63 14.21
C PRO A 55 -4.54 0.39 13.58
N ILE A 56 -4.61 0.25 12.24
CA ILE A 56 -5.86 -0.05 11.53
C ILE A 56 -6.43 -1.40 12.00
N SER A 57 -5.57 -2.41 12.10
CA SER A 57 -5.95 -3.75 12.55
C SER A 57 -6.48 -3.76 13.98
N CYS A 58 -5.87 -2.97 14.86
CA CYS A 58 -6.35 -2.77 16.22
C CYS A 58 -7.72 -2.08 16.25
N ASN A 59 -7.95 -1.07 15.40
CA ASN A 59 -9.18 -0.27 15.41
C ASN A 59 -10.44 -1.10 15.09
N TRP A 60 -10.36 -2.02 14.12
CA TRP A 60 -11.48 -2.89 13.76
C TRP A 60 -11.44 -4.29 14.40
N SER A 61 -10.56 -4.51 15.39
CA SER A 61 -10.39 -5.83 16.02
C SER A 61 -11.72 -6.32 16.60
N GLY A 62 -12.13 -7.54 16.25
CA GLY A 62 -13.39 -8.14 16.68
C GLY A 62 -14.65 -7.51 16.09
N ARG A 63 -14.54 -6.65 15.06
CA ARG A 63 -15.68 -6.03 14.38
C ARG A 63 -15.90 -6.64 12.99
N PRO A 64 -17.13 -7.00 12.61
CA PRO A 64 -17.39 -7.50 11.27
C PRO A 64 -17.27 -6.38 10.23
N LEU A 65 -16.42 -6.59 9.22
CA LEU A 65 -16.21 -5.68 8.09
C LEU A 65 -17.18 -6.02 6.95
N ASN A 66 -18.47 -5.80 7.17
CA ASN A 66 -19.56 -6.25 6.29
C ASN A 66 -19.97 -5.27 5.18
N SER A 67 -19.47 -4.04 5.20
CA SER A 67 -19.79 -3.02 4.20
C SER A 67 -18.55 -2.17 3.87
N TRP A 68 -18.56 -1.55 2.69
CA TRP A 68 -17.48 -0.65 2.28
C TRP A 68 -17.44 0.60 3.14
N GLU A 69 -18.60 1.11 3.53
CA GLU A 69 -18.75 2.26 4.43
C GLU A 69 -18.12 1.95 5.79
N THR A 70 -18.39 0.75 6.35
CA THR A 70 -17.81 0.29 7.62
C THR A 70 -16.28 0.21 7.52
N ILE A 71 -15.75 -0.39 6.44
CA ILE A 71 -14.31 -0.52 6.23
C ILE A 71 -13.65 0.86 6.13
N ILE A 72 -14.18 1.75 5.28
CA ILE A 72 -13.64 3.10 5.11
C ILE A 72 -13.70 3.86 6.44
N ASN A 73 -14.81 3.76 7.17
CA ASN A 73 -14.97 4.43 8.45
C ASN A 73 -13.89 3.98 9.46
N TYR A 74 -13.65 2.67 9.61
CA TYR A 74 -12.60 2.19 10.50
C TYR A 74 -11.21 2.63 10.05
N ILE A 75 -10.91 2.64 8.75
CA ILE A 75 -9.61 3.13 8.29
C ILE A 75 -9.46 4.62 8.62
N CYS A 76 -10.42 5.45 8.24
CA CYS A 76 -10.36 6.91 8.43
C CYS A 76 -10.37 7.34 9.91
N THR A 77 -11.04 6.59 10.78
CA THR A 77 -11.08 6.86 12.23
C THR A 77 -9.88 6.27 12.98
N THR A 78 -8.97 5.57 12.29
CA THR A 78 -7.76 5.03 12.92
C THR A 78 -6.84 6.16 13.35
N THR A 79 -6.47 6.15 14.64
CA THR A 79 -5.50 7.07 15.22
C THR A 79 -4.59 6.34 16.23
N ASN A 80 -3.50 6.97 16.65
CA ASN A 80 -2.59 6.44 17.66
C ASN A 80 -2.02 7.57 18.54
N LYS A 81 -1.25 7.20 19.56
CA LYS A 81 -0.63 8.17 20.49
C LYS A 81 0.29 9.21 19.81
N SER A 82 0.76 8.91 18.60
CA SER A 82 1.61 9.80 17.80
C SER A 82 0.80 10.73 16.87
N GLY A 83 -0.54 10.69 16.93
CA GLY A 83 -1.41 11.55 16.12
C GLY A 83 -1.60 11.09 14.68
N LEU A 84 -1.52 9.77 14.41
CA LEU A 84 -1.82 9.23 13.08
C LEU A 84 -3.19 9.70 12.58
N ALA A 85 -3.22 10.23 11.37
CA ALA A 85 -4.42 10.56 10.62
C ALA A 85 -4.41 9.81 9.28
N VAL A 86 -5.47 9.07 9.00
CA VAL A 86 -5.57 8.22 7.81
C VAL A 86 -6.73 8.67 6.93
N LYS A 87 -6.51 8.66 5.62
CA LYS A 87 -7.57 8.86 4.62
C LYS A 87 -7.69 7.61 3.75
N ALA A 88 -8.91 7.11 3.62
CA ALA A 88 -9.23 5.98 2.75
C ALA A 88 -10.26 6.37 1.70
N VAL A 89 -10.10 5.82 0.50
CA VAL A 89 -11.03 5.99 -0.61
C VAL A 89 -11.20 4.64 -1.31
N ARG A 90 -12.44 4.27 -1.61
CA ARG A 90 -12.73 3.07 -2.40
C ARG A 90 -12.44 3.35 -3.87
N VAL A 91 -11.59 2.52 -4.47
CA VAL A 91 -11.36 2.52 -5.91
C VAL A 91 -12.20 1.40 -6.54
N THR A 92 -13.17 1.75 -7.37
CA THR A 92 -14.02 0.81 -8.12
C THR A 92 -13.48 0.49 -9.51
N LYS A 93 -12.31 1.05 -9.86
CA LYS A 93 -11.65 0.82 -11.13
C LYS A 93 -11.25 -0.66 -11.26
N GLN A 94 -11.61 -1.27 -12.37
CA GLN A 94 -11.15 -2.60 -12.73
C GLN A 94 -9.79 -2.49 -13.43
N TYR A 95 -8.82 -3.26 -12.93
CA TYR A 95 -7.48 -3.35 -13.52
C TYR A 95 -7.35 -4.65 -14.29
N ARG A 96 -6.92 -4.56 -15.56
CA ARG A 96 -6.68 -5.74 -16.39
C ARG A 96 -5.52 -6.54 -15.81
N THR A 97 -5.72 -7.84 -15.65
CA THR A 97 -4.67 -8.79 -15.26
C THR A 97 -4.03 -9.42 -16.51
N GLY A 98 -2.88 -10.08 -16.35
CA GLY A 98 -2.20 -10.77 -17.47
C GLY A 98 -1.54 -9.84 -18.48
N VAL A 99 -1.29 -8.58 -18.12
CA VAL A 99 -0.59 -7.62 -18.99
C VAL A 99 0.84 -8.12 -19.25
N LYS A 100 1.18 -8.30 -20.53
CA LYS A 100 2.55 -8.62 -20.94
C LYS A 100 3.43 -7.38 -20.82
N ILE A 101 4.53 -7.53 -20.09
CA ILE A 101 5.55 -6.51 -19.94
C ILE A 101 6.73 -6.96 -20.80
N ASN A 102 6.98 -6.23 -21.88
CA ASN A 102 8.14 -6.43 -22.75
C ASN A 102 9.35 -5.70 -22.19
#